data_AF-A0A959Q949-F1
#
_entry.id   AF-A0A959Q949-F1
#
_cell.length_a   1.000
_cell.length_b   1.000
_cell.length_c   1.000
_cell.angle_alpha   90.00
_cell.angle_beta   90.00
_cell.angle_gamma   90.00
#
_symmetry.space_group_name_H-M   'P 1'
#
loop_
_entity.id
_entity.type
_entity.pdbx_description
1 polymer ?
#
loop_
_entity_poly.entity_id
_entity_poly.type
_entity_poly.pdbx_seq_one_letter_code
_entity_poly.pdbx_strand_id
1 'polypeptide(L)'
;AGGRPIDSLVFREGPHQLELGHAPGWWQPEVEKLDYQLCYLKVKAEENGHLAVEGNRQTGFTCWVAADEVEFLKWSDFLLTVHSVEPRFPEDQLILKAPATEAEPLFQAGEGYILQPKEVRGEWLRVEVVDEDYQPVGEGWLQWRAGTSLWVEYNLLS
;
A
#
# COMPACT_ATOMS: atom_id res chain seq x y z
N ALA A 1 11.66 18.73 -21.65
CA ALA A 1 10.53 19.45 -22.29
C ALA A 1 9.30 19.15 -21.45
N GLY A 2 8.70 20.16 -20.81
CA GLY A 2 7.51 19.97 -19.97
C GLY A 2 6.29 19.71 -20.85
N GLY A 3 5.66 18.55 -20.69
CA GLY A 3 4.38 18.25 -21.35
C GLY A 3 3.31 19.22 -20.87
N ARG A 4 2.38 19.60 -21.75
CA ARG A 4 1.18 20.33 -21.29
C ARG A 4 0.29 19.36 -20.52
N PRO A 5 -0.35 19.80 -19.42
CA PRO A 5 -1.37 19.01 -18.76
C PRO A 5 -2.40 18.52 -19.79
N ILE A 6 -2.63 17.20 -19.80
CA ILE A 6 -3.60 16.58 -20.70
C ILE A 6 -5.01 16.60 -20.10
N ASP A 7 -5.10 16.73 -18.77
CA ASP A 7 -6.33 16.78 -18.00
C ASP A 7 -6.06 17.31 -16.59
N SER A 8 -7.08 17.41 -15.74
CA SER A 8 -6.93 17.87 -14.35
C SER A 8 -7.82 17.11 -13.38
N LEU A 9 -7.37 16.98 -12.13
CA LEU A 9 -8.22 16.63 -10.99
C LEU A 9 -8.45 17.89 -10.19
N VAL A 10 -9.72 18.17 -9.86
CA VAL A 10 -10.06 19.32 -9.04
C VAL A 10 -10.71 18.82 -7.77
N PHE A 11 -10.04 19.06 -6.64
CA PHE A 11 -10.61 18.86 -5.32
C PHE A 11 -11.26 20.15 -4.84
N ARG A 12 -12.36 20.01 -4.08
CA ARG A 12 -13.06 21.14 -3.46
C ARG A 12 -13.37 20.79 -2.00
N GLU A 13 -13.47 21.82 -1.17
CA GLU A 13 -13.99 21.64 0.18
C GLU A 13 -15.51 21.46 0.12
N GLY A 14 -15.98 20.30 0.57
CA GLY A 14 -17.38 20.04 0.85
C GLY A 14 -17.76 20.44 2.28
N PRO A 15 -19.04 20.31 2.67
CA PRO A 15 -19.53 20.71 3.99
C PRO A 15 -18.84 20.02 5.17
N HIS A 16 -18.29 18.82 4.94
CA HIS A 16 -17.71 17.97 5.98
C HIS A 16 -16.36 17.34 5.61
N GLN A 17 -15.97 17.35 4.32
CA GLN A 17 -14.78 16.66 3.81
C GLN A 17 -14.34 17.19 2.44
N LEU A 18 -13.14 16.80 2.01
CA LEU A 18 -12.67 17.01 0.64
C LEU A 18 -13.54 16.20 -0.34
N GLU A 19 -13.93 16.80 -1.46
CA GLU A 19 -14.69 16.16 -2.53
C GLU A 19 -13.98 16.32 -3.87
N LEU A 20 -14.23 15.39 -4.80
CA LEU A 20 -13.90 15.60 -6.20
C LEU A 20 -14.91 16.55 -6.84
N GLY A 21 -14.44 17.75 -7.21
CA GLY A 21 -15.18 18.71 -8.02
C GLY A 21 -15.12 18.37 -9.51
N HIS A 22 -13.99 17.85 -9.98
CA HIS A 22 -13.83 17.35 -11.35
C HIS A 22 -12.84 16.18 -11.38
N ALA A 23 -13.20 15.15 -12.13
CA ALA A 23 -12.31 14.06 -12.50
C ALA A 23 -12.50 13.71 -13.97
N PRO A 24 -11.41 13.35 -14.68
CA PRO A 24 -11.47 12.84 -16.04
C PRO A 24 -12.32 11.57 -16.14
N GLY A 25 -12.96 11.31 -17.27
CA GLY A 25 -13.79 10.11 -17.46
C GLY A 25 -13.02 8.78 -17.38
N TRP A 26 -11.69 8.83 -17.47
CA TRP A 26 -10.81 7.67 -17.29
C TRP A 26 -10.37 7.48 -15.84
N TRP A 27 -10.63 8.41 -14.93
CA TRP A 27 -10.10 8.37 -13.57
C TRP A 27 -10.70 7.24 -12.74
N GLN A 28 -9.83 6.32 -12.31
CA GLN A 28 -10.19 5.21 -11.43
C GLN A 28 -8.93 4.69 -10.71
N PRO A 29 -8.45 5.41 -9.70
CA PRO A 29 -7.14 5.19 -9.10
C PRO A 29 -7.09 3.89 -8.29
N GLU A 30 -5.92 3.55 -7.74
CA GLU A 30 -5.72 2.39 -6.86
C GLU A 30 -6.67 2.46 -5.65
N VAL A 31 -6.72 3.64 -5.02
CA VAL A 31 -7.63 3.94 -3.90
C VAL A 31 -8.22 5.33 -4.06
N GLU A 32 -9.54 5.44 -3.93
CA GLU A 32 -10.26 6.71 -3.78
C GLU A 32 -11.28 6.54 -2.65
N LYS A 33 -10.94 7.02 -1.46
CA LYS A 33 -11.81 7.07 -0.27
C LYS A 33 -11.71 8.46 0.34
N LEU A 34 -12.35 9.44 -0.31
CA LEU A 34 -12.23 10.86 0.04
C LEU A 34 -12.91 11.21 1.36
N ASP A 35 -13.88 10.41 1.79
CA ASP A 35 -14.45 10.42 3.14
C ASP A 35 -13.41 10.09 4.22
N TYR A 36 -12.36 9.35 3.86
CA TYR A 36 -11.18 9.11 4.67
C TYR A 36 -9.97 9.96 4.25
N GLN A 37 -10.17 10.93 3.34
CA GLN A 37 -9.11 11.77 2.75
C GLN A 37 -7.99 10.97 2.07
N LEU A 38 -8.29 9.77 1.56
CA LEU A 38 -7.33 8.90 0.89
C LEU A 38 -7.52 8.94 -0.63
N CYS A 39 -6.43 9.20 -1.33
CA CYS A 39 -6.32 9.11 -2.78
C CYS A 39 -4.93 8.58 -3.13
N TYR A 40 -4.83 7.30 -3.52
CA TYR A 40 -3.55 6.68 -3.85
C TYR A 40 -3.49 6.27 -5.32
N LEU A 41 -2.35 6.56 -5.93
CA LEU A 41 -1.99 6.15 -7.28
C LEU A 41 -0.82 5.18 -7.23
N LYS A 42 -0.90 4.11 -8.02
CA LYS A 42 0.20 3.17 -8.13
C LYS A 42 1.27 3.71 -9.07
N VAL A 43 2.47 3.94 -8.55
CA VAL A 43 3.63 4.34 -9.35
C VAL A 43 4.21 3.13 -10.10
N LYS A 44 4.53 3.31 -11.37
CA LYS A 44 5.10 2.31 -12.28
C LYS A 44 6.56 2.60 -12.62
N ALA A 45 6.91 3.88 -12.71
CA ALA A 45 8.27 4.33 -13.01
C ALA A 45 8.49 5.77 -12.50
N GLU A 46 9.75 6.14 -12.37
CA GLU A 46 10.20 7.50 -12.06
C GLU A 46 11.20 7.91 -13.14
N GLU A 47 10.99 9.07 -13.76
CA GLU A 47 11.88 9.61 -14.79
C GLU A 47 11.86 11.13 -14.80
N ASN A 48 13.04 11.77 -14.80
CA ASN A 48 13.20 13.22 -14.98
C ASN A 48 12.28 14.07 -14.09
N GLY A 49 12.14 13.72 -12.80
CA GLY A 49 11.29 14.44 -11.84
C GLY A 49 9.78 14.22 -12.03
N HIS A 50 9.39 13.19 -12.78
CA HIS A 50 8.01 12.81 -12.98
C HIS A 50 7.80 11.35 -12.57
N LEU A 51 6.59 11.05 -12.12
CA LEU A 51 6.15 9.69 -11.78
C LEU A 51 5.16 9.21 -12.84
N ALA A 52 5.44 8.07 -13.45
CA ALA A 52 4.46 7.36 -14.24
C ALA A 52 3.52 6.64 -13.28
N VAL A 53 2.25 7.02 -13.27
CA VAL A 53 1.22 6.52 -12.36
C VAL A 53 0.10 5.83 -13.11
N GLU A 54 -0.51 4.83 -12.48
CA GLU A 54 -1.70 4.15 -13.00
C GLU A 54 -2.95 4.95 -12.59
N GLY A 55 -3.48 5.73 -13.52
CA GLY A 55 -4.66 6.57 -13.32
C GLY A 55 -5.99 5.82 -13.44
N ASN A 56 -5.96 4.63 -14.04
CA ASN A 56 -7.10 3.72 -14.08
C ASN A 56 -6.63 2.28 -13.83
N ARG A 57 -6.93 1.74 -12.63
CA ARG A 57 -6.53 0.38 -12.24
C ARG A 57 -7.22 -0.73 -13.03
N GLN A 58 -8.40 -0.46 -13.59
CA GLN A 58 -9.16 -1.47 -14.35
C GLN A 58 -8.65 -1.65 -15.78
N THR A 59 -8.20 -0.56 -16.41
CA THR A 59 -7.73 -0.54 -17.80
C THR A 59 -6.20 -0.52 -17.90
N GLY A 60 -5.50 -0.20 -16.80
CA GLY A 60 -4.05 0.00 -16.79
C GLY A 60 -3.62 1.31 -17.45
N PHE A 61 -4.53 2.27 -17.65
CA PHE A 61 -4.18 3.58 -18.20
C PHE A 61 -3.13 4.26 -17.32
N THR A 62 -2.06 4.73 -17.94
CA THR A 62 -0.95 5.42 -17.26
C THR A 62 -0.81 6.86 -17.73
N CYS A 63 -0.46 7.72 -16.80
CA CYS A 63 -0.12 9.11 -17.07
C CYS A 63 1.10 9.52 -16.25
N TRP A 64 1.64 10.71 -16.53
CA TRP A 64 2.77 11.27 -15.81
C TRP A 64 2.30 12.40 -14.92
N VAL A 65 2.76 12.41 -13.67
CA VAL A 65 2.55 13.49 -12.71
C VAL A 65 3.89 14.06 -12.28
N ALA A 66 3.94 15.35 -11.99
CA ALA A 66 5.16 15.97 -11.45
C ALA A 66 5.38 15.45 -10.03
N ALA A 67 6.61 15.01 -9.72
CA ALA A 67 6.91 14.37 -8.44
C ALA A 67 6.84 15.35 -7.25
N ASP A 68 6.93 16.65 -7.50
CA ASP A 68 6.84 17.72 -6.50
C ASP A 68 5.40 18.17 -6.19
N GLU A 69 4.41 17.69 -6.94
CA GLU A 69 2.99 17.95 -6.70
C GLU A 69 2.28 16.83 -5.90
N VAL A 70 3.00 15.75 -5.59
CA VAL A 70 2.46 14.58 -4.89
C VAL A 70 3.41 14.08 -3.80
N GLU A 71 2.85 13.39 -2.82
CA GLU A 71 3.66 12.59 -1.89
C GLU A 71 3.97 11.23 -2.53
N PHE A 72 5.26 10.86 -2.56
CA PHE A 72 5.69 9.56 -3.04
C PHE A 72 6.17 8.67 -1.89
N LEU A 73 5.47 7.56 -1.69
CA LEU A 73 5.83 6.54 -0.72
C LEU A 73 6.33 5.28 -1.45
N LYS A 74 7.48 4.76 -1.02
CA LYS A 74 7.89 3.41 -1.41
C LYS A 74 7.03 2.40 -0.68
N TRP A 75 6.92 1.18 -1.22
CA TRP A 75 6.18 0.10 -0.56
C TRP A 75 6.62 -0.15 0.88
N SER A 76 7.92 -0.06 1.19
CA SER A 76 8.41 -0.21 2.56
C SER A 76 7.82 0.80 3.52
N ASP A 77 7.62 2.03 3.05
CA ASP A 77 7.16 3.14 3.88
C ASP A 77 5.63 3.12 3.93
N PHE A 78 4.98 2.89 2.78
CA PHE A 78 3.53 2.73 2.67
C PHE A 78 3.00 1.58 3.54
N LEU A 79 3.67 0.42 3.57
CA LEU A 79 3.22 -0.70 4.39
C LEU A 79 3.25 -0.39 5.89
N LEU A 80 4.01 0.61 6.34
CA LEU A 80 4.00 1.04 7.74
C LEU A 80 2.85 2.01 8.05
N THR A 81 2.11 2.48 7.04
CA THR A 81 0.95 3.37 7.21
C THR A 81 -0.38 2.65 7.15
N VAL A 82 -0.40 1.36 6.80
CA VAL A 82 -1.63 0.58 6.65
C VAL A 82 -2.08 0.01 8.00
N HIS A 83 -3.37 -0.28 8.15
CA HIS A 83 -3.93 -0.85 9.37
C HIS A 83 -3.43 -2.28 9.60
N SER A 84 -3.53 -3.12 8.57
CA SER A 84 -3.06 -4.50 8.60
C SER A 84 -2.58 -4.98 7.24
N VAL A 85 -1.83 -6.07 7.27
CA VAL A 85 -1.42 -6.81 6.07
C VAL A 85 -1.95 -8.23 6.13
N GLU A 86 -2.21 -8.79 4.96
CA GLU A 86 -2.64 -10.18 4.81
C GLU A 86 -1.66 -10.92 3.89
N PRO A 87 -1.19 -12.12 4.25
CA PRO A 87 -0.38 -12.92 3.34
C PRO A 87 -1.21 -13.32 2.11
N ARG A 88 -0.66 -13.15 0.91
CA ARG A 88 -1.32 -13.63 -0.34
C ARG A 88 -1.44 -15.15 -0.41
N PHE A 89 -0.48 -15.82 0.24
CA PHE A 89 -0.39 -17.27 0.29
C PHE A 89 -0.31 -17.68 1.77
N PRO A 90 -1.44 -17.60 2.51
CA PRO A 90 -1.47 -17.77 3.97
C PRO A 90 -0.92 -19.14 4.43
N GLU A 91 -1.17 -20.19 3.65
CA GLU A 91 -0.70 -21.55 3.93
C GLU A 91 0.79 -21.74 3.66
N ASP A 92 1.37 -20.90 2.79
CA ASP A 92 2.77 -21.00 2.37
C ASP A 92 3.69 -19.99 3.08
N GLN A 93 3.14 -19.14 3.96
CA GLN A 93 3.87 -18.11 4.67
C GLN A 93 3.88 -18.32 6.18
N LEU A 94 5.09 -18.19 6.73
CA LEU A 94 5.35 -18.29 8.16
C LEU A 94 5.75 -16.92 8.70
N ILE A 95 5.36 -16.67 9.95
CA ILE A 95 5.88 -15.56 10.73
C ILE A 95 7.09 -16.08 11.50
N LEU A 96 8.25 -15.54 11.21
CA LEU A 96 9.54 -16.03 11.69
C LEU A 96 10.10 -15.18 12.84
N LYS A 97 10.94 -15.78 13.67
CA LYS A 97 11.61 -15.09 14.79
C LYS A 97 12.62 -14.02 14.33
N ALA A 98 13.16 -14.17 13.13
CA ALA A 98 14.14 -13.26 12.55
C ALA A 98 13.88 -13.09 11.03
N PRO A 99 14.35 -12.00 10.40
CA PRO A 99 14.15 -11.72 8.98
C PRO A 99 15.09 -12.56 8.10
N ALA A 100 14.95 -13.88 8.16
CA ALA A 100 15.75 -14.85 7.42
C ALA A 100 14.94 -16.12 7.16
N THR A 101 15.06 -16.69 5.97
CA THR A 101 14.29 -17.87 5.54
C THR A 101 14.52 -19.13 6.39
N GLU A 102 15.67 -19.24 7.03
CA GLU A 102 16.03 -20.38 7.90
C GLU A 102 15.72 -20.12 9.39
N ALA A 103 15.09 -19.00 9.71
CA ALA A 103 14.76 -18.66 11.09
C ALA A 103 13.64 -19.56 11.64
N GLU A 104 13.61 -19.69 12.97
CA GLU A 104 12.59 -20.43 13.70
C GLU A 104 11.18 -19.88 13.38
N PRO A 105 10.22 -20.72 12.95
CA PRO A 105 8.85 -20.30 12.76
C PRO A 105 8.14 -20.13 14.11
N LEU A 106 7.37 -19.05 14.23
CA LEU A 106 6.59 -18.73 15.41
C LEU A 106 5.09 -18.97 15.19
N PHE A 107 4.58 -18.57 14.01
CA PHE A 107 3.17 -18.69 13.65
C PHE A 107 3.00 -19.07 12.18
N GLN A 108 1.89 -19.73 11.86
CA GLN A 108 1.39 -19.81 10.49
C GLN A 108 0.62 -18.52 10.17
N ALA A 109 0.91 -17.87 9.05
CA ALA A 109 0.31 -16.56 8.74
C ALA A 109 -1.20 -16.65 8.44
N GLY A 110 -1.72 -17.83 8.08
CA GLY A 110 -3.13 -18.09 7.78
C GLY A 110 -4.06 -18.35 8.97
N GLU A 111 -3.58 -18.31 10.21
CA GLU A 111 -4.35 -18.70 11.40
C GLU A 111 -5.42 -17.68 11.86
N GLY A 112 -5.88 -16.78 10.99
CA GLY A 112 -6.92 -15.80 11.31
C GLY A 112 -6.46 -14.63 12.19
N TYR A 113 -5.16 -14.45 12.34
CA TYR A 113 -4.61 -13.29 13.06
C TYR A 113 -4.69 -12.02 12.22
N ILE A 114 -4.77 -10.88 12.92
CA ILE A 114 -4.56 -9.56 12.33
C ILE A 114 -3.08 -9.22 12.46
N LEU A 115 -2.44 -8.92 11.33
CA LEU A 115 -1.00 -8.63 11.27
C LEU A 115 -0.78 -7.14 11.10
N GLN A 116 -0.28 -6.48 12.14
CA GLN A 116 -0.05 -5.03 12.17
C GLN A 116 1.42 -4.70 11.87
N PRO A 117 1.71 -4.00 10.75
CA PRO A 117 3.07 -3.61 10.38
C PRO A 117 3.77 -2.74 11.44
N LYS A 118 5.01 -3.08 11.78
CA LYS A 118 5.84 -2.31 12.74
C LYS A 118 7.18 -1.84 12.17
N GLU A 119 7.82 -2.64 11.33
CA GLU A 119 9.17 -2.34 10.84
C GLU A 119 9.45 -3.07 9.52
N VAL A 120 10.15 -2.43 8.57
CA VAL A 120 10.61 -3.09 7.34
C VAL A 120 12.13 -3.25 7.33
N ARG A 121 12.59 -4.47 7.01
CA ARG A 121 14.00 -4.79 6.74
C ARG A 121 14.14 -5.60 5.45
N GLY A 122 14.52 -4.92 4.36
CA GLY A 122 14.76 -5.56 3.08
C GLY A 122 13.48 -6.14 2.47
N GLU A 123 13.32 -7.46 2.54
CA GLU A 123 12.12 -8.21 2.08
C GLU A 123 11.20 -8.63 3.22
N TRP A 124 11.56 -8.28 4.47
CA TRP A 124 10.89 -8.71 5.68
C TRP A 124 10.18 -7.54 6.34
N LEU A 125 8.99 -7.84 6.87
CA LEU A 125 8.10 -6.92 7.57
C LEU A 125 7.88 -7.50 8.96
N ARG A 126 8.34 -6.79 9.99
CA ARG A 126 7.99 -7.12 11.36
C ARG A 126 6.53 -6.75 11.57
N VAL A 127 5.77 -7.70 12.08
CA VAL A 127 4.36 -7.55 12.40
C VAL A 127 4.12 -7.85 13.87
N GLU A 128 3.27 -7.05 14.50
CA GLU A 128 2.57 -7.44 15.71
C GLU A 128 1.38 -8.31 15.30
N VAL A 129 1.25 -9.47 15.96
CA VAL A 129 0.20 -10.46 15.71
C VAL A 129 -0.84 -10.28 16.80
N VAL A 130 -2.06 -9.93 16.41
CA VAL A 130 -3.18 -9.79 17.34
C VAL A 130 -4.34 -10.71 16.94
N ASP A 131 -5.16 -11.10 17.91
CA ASP A 131 -6.38 -11.88 17.66
C ASP A 131 -7.54 -10.99 17.16
N GLU A 132 -8.72 -11.59 16.96
CA GLU A 132 -9.92 -10.89 16.49
C GLU A 132 -10.40 -9.79 17.48
N ASP A 133 -10.03 -9.89 18.75
CA ASP A 133 -10.32 -8.92 19.81
C ASP A 133 -9.18 -7.88 19.98
N TYR A 134 -8.26 -7.81 19.02
CA TYR A 134 -7.08 -6.95 19.01
C TYR A 134 -6.15 -7.14 20.23
N GLN A 135 -6.16 -8.33 20.85
CA GLN A 135 -5.24 -8.64 21.93
C GLN A 135 -3.90 -9.14 21.37
N PRO A 136 -2.76 -8.66 21.88
CA PRO A 136 -1.45 -9.13 21.44
C PRO A 136 -1.24 -10.63 21.68
N VAL A 137 -0.96 -11.36 20.61
CA VAL A 137 -0.61 -12.79 20.62
C VAL A 137 0.90 -12.96 20.52
N GLY A 138 1.57 -12.08 19.78
CA GLY A 138 3.02 -12.07 19.66
C GLY A 138 3.53 -11.12 18.58
N GLU A 139 4.77 -11.36 18.15
CA GLU A 139 5.38 -10.60 17.07
C GLU A 139 6.36 -11.48 16.28
N GLY A 140 6.62 -11.10 15.03
CA GLY A 140 7.64 -11.74 14.23
C GLY A 140 7.77 -11.12 12.84
N TRP A 141 8.48 -11.81 11.95
CA TRP A 141 8.86 -11.33 10.62
C TRP A 141 8.11 -12.11 9.54
N LEU A 142 7.34 -11.39 8.74
CA LEU A 142 6.64 -11.89 7.55
C LEU A 142 7.40 -11.42 6.29
N GLN A 143 7.53 -12.28 5.28
CA GLN A 143 8.12 -11.87 4.00
C GLN A 143 7.07 -11.10 3.17
N TRP A 144 7.23 -9.77 3.04
CA TRP A 144 6.24 -8.92 2.36
C TRP A 144 6.47 -8.81 0.84
N ARG A 145 7.66 -9.18 0.38
CA ARG A 145 7.99 -9.26 -1.05
C ARG A 145 9.01 -10.35 -1.33
N ALA A 146 9.01 -10.84 -2.56
CA ALA A 146 10.13 -11.58 -3.14
C ALA A 146 10.46 -10.96 -4.50
N GLY A 147 11.65 -10.37 -4.61
CA GLY A 147 12.04 -9.62 -5.80
C GLY A 147 11.14 -8.41 -6.04
N THR A 148 10.44 -8.40 -7.19
CA THR A 148 9.53 -7.30 -7.59
C THR A 148 8.07 -7.57 -7.24
N SER A 149 7.76 -8.74 -6.69
CA SER A 149 6.38 -9.15 -6.39
C SER A 149 6.06 -8.92 -4.92
N LEU A 150 4.93 -8.25 -4.66
CA LEU A 150 4.34 -8.21 -3.32
C LEU A 150 3.77 -9.58 -2.98
N TRP A 151 4.07 -10.03 -1.77
CA TRP A 151 3.63 -11.29 -1.18
C TRP A 151 2.56 -11.09 -0.10
N VAL A 152 2.22 -9.83 0.14
CA VAL A 152 1.14 -9.41 1.03
C VAL A 152 0.14 -8.55 0.27
N GLU A 153 -1.08 -8.55 0.79
CA GLU A 153 -2.10 -7.55 0.56
C GLU A 153 -2.17 -6.63 1.78
N TYR A 154 -2.86 -5.50 1.63
CA TYR A 154 -2.92 -4.48 2.67
C TYR A 154 -4.35 -4.00 2.85
N ASN A 155 -4.70 -3.71 4.10
CA ASN A 155 -5.94 -3.06 4.47
C ASN A 155 -5.61 -1.69 5.04
N LEU A 156 -6.13 -0.64 4.39
CA LEU A 156 -5.92 0.75 4.83
C LEU A 156 -6.79 1.11 6.03
N LEU A 157 -7.94 0.47 6.17
CA LEU A 157 -8.97 0.77 7.18
C LEU A 157 -9.32 -0.53 7.90
N SER A 158 -9.73 -0.40 9.17
CA SER A 158 -10.23 -1.48 10.02
C SER A 158 -11.62 -1.97 9.58
#